data_AF-R9M6D9-F1
#
_entry.id   AF-R9M6D9-F1
#
_cell.length_a   1.000
_cell.length_b   1.000
_cell.length_c   1.000
_cell.angle_alpha   90.00
_cell.angle_beta   90.00
_cell.angle_gamma   90.00
#
_symmetry.space_group_name_H-M   'P 1'
#
loop_
_entity.id
_entity.type
_entity.pdbx_description
1 polymer ?
#
loop_
_entity_poly.entity_id
_entity_poly.type
_entity_poly.pdbx_seq_one_letter_code
_entity_poly.pdbx_strand_id
1 'polypeptide(L)' 'MESAQRELVSVLLDHIRSLGLISNSTYSGAVDLVYSMIDFPELFQCPVRLTKEAGEYECAQDTQ' A
#
# COMPACT_ATOMS: atom_id res chain seq x y z
N MET A 1 -8.85 3.55 10.90
CA MET A 1 -8.21 3.62 9.56
C MET A 1 -7.72 2.27 9.08
N GLU A 2 -7.22 1.41 9.98
CA GLU A 2 -6.71 0.07 9.62
C GLU A 2 -7.74 -0.86 9.00
N SER A 3 -9.03 -0.73 9.37
CA SER A 3 -10.10 -1.52 8.78
C SER A 3 -10.24 -1.30 7.27
N ALA A 4 -10.19 -0.04 6.81
CA ALA A 4 -10.33 0.29 5.40
C ALA A 4 -9.16 -0.23 4.55
N GLN A 5 -7.95 -0.30 5.13
CA GLN A 5 -6.77 -0.83 4.46
C GLN A 5 -6.86 -2.36 4.30
N ARG A 6 -7.29 -3.06 5.35
CA ARG A 6 -7.57 -4.51 5.29
C ARG A 6 -8.61 -4.83 4.22
N GLU A 7 -9.67 -4.03 4.18
CA GLU A 7 -10.76 -4.20 3.22
C GLU A 7 -10.28 -3.95 1.78
N LEU A 8 -9.51 -2.88 1.55
CA LEU A 8 -8.89 -2.60 0.26
C LEU A 8 -7.99 -3.74 -0.22
N VAL A 9 -7.09 -4.24 0.63
CA VAL A 9 -6.20 -5.34 0.25
C VAL A 9 -6.99 -6.63 -0.01
N SER A 10 -8.05 -6.89 0.76
CA SER A 10 -8.93 -8.04 0.52
C SER A 10 -9.62 -7.97 -0.85
N VAL A 11 -10.11 -6.79 -1.25
CA VAL A 11 -10.70 -6.56 -2.58
C VAL A 11 -9.66 -6.75 -3.69
N LEU A 12 -8.44 -6.24 -3.51
CA LEU A 12 -7.37 -6.42 -4.50
C LEU A 12 -6.97 -7.90 -4.65
N LEU A 13 -6.83 -8.62 -3.54
CA LEU A 13 -6.52 -10.05 -3.55
C LEU A 13 -7.63 -10.87 -4.23
N ASP A 14 -8.90 -10.52 -3.99
CA ASP A 14 -10.02 -11.17 -4.64
C ASP A 14 -10.01 -10.93 -6.16
N HIS A 15 -9.71 -9.70 -6.58
CA HIS A 15 -9.60 -9.37 -7.99
C HIS A 15 -8.46 -10.15 -8.67
N ILE A 16 -7.28 -10.20 -8.07
CA ILE A 16 -6.12 -10.96 -8.58
C ILE A 16 -6.46 -12.46 -8.69
N ARG A 17 -7.18 -13.02 -7.70
CA ARG A 17 -7.70 -14.39 -7.76
C ARG A 17 -8.69 -14.57 -8.91
N SER A 18 -9.62 -13.63 -9.10
CA SER A 18 -10.63 -13.70 -10.16
C SER A 18 -10.02 -13.68 -11.57
N LEU A 19 -8.86 -13.03 -11.72
CA LEU A 19 -8.08 -13.03 -12.96
C LEU A 19 -7.28 -14.33 -13.17
N GLY A 20 -7.29 -15.26 -12.22
CA GLY A 20 -6.54 -16.53 -12.27
C GLY A 20 -5.04 -16.36 -12.05
N LEU A 21 -4.60 -15.21 -11.56
CA LEU A 21 -3.17 -14.90 -11.36
C LEU A 21 -2.59 -15.59 -10.12
N ILE A 22 -3.45 -15.94 -9.15
CA ILE A 22 -3.09 -16.69 -7.96
C ILE A 22 -4.05 -17.84 -7.72
N SER A 23 -3.56 -18.89 -7.08
CA SER A 23 -4.38 -20.03 -6.67
C SER A 23 -5.26 -19.70 -5.47
N ASN A 24 -6.27 -20.53 -5.21
CA ASN A 24 -7.10 -20.42 -4.00
C ASN A 24 -6.28 -20.59 -2.71
N SER A 25 -5.25 -21.43 -2.70
CA SER A 25 -4.39 -21.60 -1.51
C SER A 25 -3.53 -20.37 -1.26
N THR A 26 -2.98 -19.76 -2.32
CA THR A 26 -2.24 -18.50 -2.22
C THR A 26 -3.14 -17.36 -1.75
N TYR A 27 -4.36 -17.26 -2.27
CA TYR A 27 -5.35 -16.28 -1.81
C TYR A 27 -5.66 -16.45 -0.32
N SER A 28 -5.98 -17.66 0.13
CA SER A 28 -6.30 -17.92 1.54
C SER A 28 -5.15 -17.53 2.47
N GLY A 29 -3.92 -17.93 2.15
CA GLY A 29 -2.75 -17.58 2.95
C GLY A 29 -2.46 -16.07 2.97
N ALA A 30 -2.69 -15.38 1.85
CA ALA A 30 -2.53 -13.93 1.79
C ALA A 30 -3.58 -13.20 2.65
N VAL A 31 -4.83 -13.64 2.62
CA VAL A 31 -5.91 -13.10 3.46
C VAL A 31 -5.60 -13.30 4.95
N ASP A 32 -5.15 -14.49 5.36
CA ASP A 32 -4.77 -14.75 6.75
C ASP A 32 -3.64 -13.82 7.23
N LEU A 33 -2.67 -13.52 6.35
CA LEU A 33 -1.61 -12.56 6.62
C LEU A 33 -2.13 -11.13 6.82
N VAL A 34 -3.05 -10.68 5.96
CA VAL A 34 -3.71 -9.37 6.04
C VAL A 34 -4.46 -9.19 7.36
N TYR A 35 -5.10 -10.26 7.87
CA TYR A 35 -5.80 -10.23 9.16
C TYR A 35 -4.87 -10.40 10.36
N SER A 36 -3.76 -11.12 10.23
CA SER A 36 -2.79 -11.34 11.31
C SER A 36 -1.82 -10.16 11.50
N MET A 37 -1.68 -9.28 10.50
CA MET A 37 -0.82 -8.10 10.59
C MET A 37 -1.31 -7.16 11.68
N ILE A 38 -0.40 -6.73 12.57
CA ILE A 38 -0.72 -5.77 13.65
C ILE A 38 -0.79 -4.37 13.07
N ASP A 39 0.21 -3.99 12.27
CA ASP A 39 0.27 -2.69 11.60
C ASP A 39 0.30 -2.87 10.07
N PHE A 40 -0.44 -2.01 9.36
CA PHE A 40 -0.42 -2.00 7.90
C PHE A 40 0.81 -1.25 7.38
N PRO A 41 1.45 -1.73 6.29
CA PRO A 41 2.55 -1.02 5.67
C PRO A 41 2.16 0.42 5.29
N GLU A 42 3.05 1.39 5.50
CA GLU A 42 2.82 2.81 5.17
C GLU A 42 2.35 3.03 3.73
N LEU A 43 2.78 2.16 2.80
CA LEU A 43 2.33 2.13 1.41
C LEU A 43 0.80 2.14 1.30
N PHE A 44 0.11 1.38 2.15
CA PHE A 44 -1.35 1.29 2.18
C PHE A 44 -1.99 2.38 3.05
N GLN A 45 -1.20 3.04 3.92
CA GLN A 45 -1.69 4.12 4.75
C GLN A 45 -1.85 5.44 3.99
N CYS A 46 -1.00 5.69 3.01
CA CYS A 46 -1.14 6.86 2.15
C CYS A 46 -0.60 6.56 0.75
N PRO A 47 -1.43 6.02 -0.16
CA PRO A 47 -1.01 5.62 -1.51
C PRO A 47 -0.33 6.75 -2.32
N VAL A 48 -0.55 8.01 -1.93
CA VAL A 48 -0.07 9.22 -2.61
C VAL A 48 1.21 9.80 -1.99
N ARG A 49 1.75 9.26 -0.88
CA ARG A 49 2.96 9.82 -0.23
C ARG A 49 4.29 9.53 -0.96
N LEU A 50 4.22 9.09 -2.22
CA LEU A 50 5.40 8.85 -3.08
C LEU A 50 5.97 10.15 -3.69
N THR A 51 5.73 11.30 -3.07
CA THR A 51 6.34 12.59 -3.42
C THR A 51 6.70 13.35 -2.15
N LYS A 52 7.65 12.82 -1.38
CA LYS A 52 8.74 13.72 -0.99
C LYS A 52 9.76 13.63 -2.12
N GLU A 53 9.39 14.29 -3.22
CA GLU A 53 10.31 14.64 -4.27
C GLU A 53 11.56 15.19 -3.58
N ALA A 54 12.73 14.71 -4.00
CA ALA A 54 14.00 15.31 -3.64
C ALA A 54 14.06 16.71 -4.28
N GLY A 55 13.26 17.64 -3.75
CA GLY A 55 13.34 19.07 -3.98
C GLY A 55 14.34 19.66 -3.01
N GLU A 56 15.52 19.05 -2.88
CA GLU A 56 16.72 19.75 -2.45
C GLU A 56 17.21 20.55 -3.66
N TYR A 57 16.47 21.59 -4.02
CA TYR A 57 17.09 22.73 -4.66
C TYR A 57 16.95 23.88 -3.67
N GLU A 58 18.00 24.01 -2.85
CA GLU A 58 18.41 25.29 -2.29
C GLU A 58 18.17 26.38 -3.34
N CYS A 59 17.16 27.23 -3.09
CA CYS A 59 17.17 28.54 -3.71
C CYS A 59 18.35 29.27 -3.07
N ALA A 60 19.50 29.15 -3.71
CA ALA A 60 20.69 29.92 -3.39
C ALA A 60 20.28 31.38 -3.27
N GLN A 61 20.78 32.00 -2.20
CA GLN A 61 20.66 33.40 -1.88
C GLN A 61 20.94 34.25 -3.13
N ASP A 62 19.95 35.02 -3.58
CA ASP A 62 20.23 36.22 -4.34
C ASP A 62 19.98 37.44 -3.45
N THR A 63 21.05 38.20 -3.31
CA THR A 63 21.20 39.36 -2.44
C THR A 63 20.55 40.56 -3.13
N GLN A 64 19.74 41.33 -2.40
CA GLN A 64 19.62 42.76 -2.67
C GLN A 64 19.43 43.56 -1.39
#